data_AF-A0A838SBJ4-F1
#
_entry.id   AF-A0A838SBJ4-F1
#
_cell.length_a   1.000
_cell.length_b   1.000
_cell.length_c   1.000
_cell.angle_alpha   90.00
_cell.angle_beta   90.00
_cell.angle_gamma   90.00
#
_symmetry.space_group_name_H-M   'P 1'
#
loop_
_entity.id
_entity.type
_entity.pdbx_description
1 polymer ?
#
loop_
_entity_poly.entity_id
_entity_poly.type
_entity_poly.pdbx_seq_one_letter_code
_entity_poly.pdbx_strand_id
1 'polypeptide(L)' 'VIKIGEQQFGVVVNRLRAQEEVVIKSLGEFLANVKCVAGATITGDGKVVLILDMADLVREVQTSTYTGMH' A
#
# COMPACT_ATOMS: atom_id res chain seq x y z
N VAL A 1 3.92 12.82 0.63
CA VAL A 1 4.75 12.39 1.78
C VAL A 1 3.85 11.60 2.71
N ILE A 2 4.34 10.47 3.24
CA ILE A 2 3.66 9.70 4.27
C ILE A 2 4.47 9.74 5.56
N LYS A 3 3.80 9.63 6.71
CA LYS A 3 4.43 9.56 8.03
C LYS A 3 4.08 8.23 8.69
N ILE A 4 5.09 7.47 9.11
CA ILE A 4 4.94 6.21 9.85
C ILE A 4 5.78 6.34 11.11
N GLY A 5 5.11 6.40 12.27
CA GLY A 5 5.77 6.76 13.52
C GLY A 5 6.42 8.14 13.42
N GLU A 6 7.72 8.22 13.70
CA GLU A 6 8.52 9.45 13.57
C GLU A 6 9.19 9.62 12.20
N GLN A 7 9.12 8.59 11.34
CA GLN A 7 9.78 8.59 10.04
C GLN A 7 8.86 9.17 8.96
N GLN A 8 9.47 9.88 8.00
CA GLN A 8 8.79 10.41 6.82
C GLN A 8 9.34 9.75 5.56
N PHE A 9 8.44 9.41 4.64
CA PHE A 9 8.80 8.77 3.37
C PHE A 9 8.21 9.53 2.18
N GLY A 10 9.04 9.68 1.14
CA GLY A 10 8.61 10.11 -0.18
C GLY A 10 8.06 8.93 -0.97
N VAL A 11 6.92 9.12 -1.63
CA VAL A 11 6.34 8.12 -2.54
C VAL A 11 6.28 8.76 -3.92
N VAL A 12 7.01 8.19 -4.87
CA VAL A 12 6.98 8.64 -6.26
C VAL A 12 5.76 8.00 -6.93
N VAL A 13 4.89 8.83 -7.50
CA VAL A 13 3.69 8.38 -8.19
C VAL A 13 3.59 9.05 -9.55
N ASN A 14 2.98 8.38 -10.52
CA ASN A 14 2.75 8.98 -11.83
C ASN A 14 1.75 10.15 -11.74
N ARG A 15 0.68 9.97 -10.94
CA ARG A 15 -0.38 10.96 -10.76
C ARG A 15 -0.94 10.88 -9.34
N LEU A 16 -1.25 12.02 -8.76
CA LEU A 16 -2.01 12.13 -7.52
C LEU A 16 -3.47 12.39 -7.89
N ARG A 17 -4.38 11.50 -7.49
CA ARG A 17 -5.83 11.80 -7.57
C ARG A 17 -6.23 12.68 -6.39
N ALA A 18 -7.36 13.37 -6.53
CA ALA A 18 -7.96 14.08 -5.41
C ALA A 18 -8.32 13.09 -4.28
N GLN A 19 -8.53 13.62 -3.09
CA GLN A 19 -9.00 12.81 -1.97
C GLN A 19 -10.41 12.28 -2.28
N GLU A 20 -10.58 10.97 -2.21
CA GLU A 20 -11.84 10.27 -2.45
C GLU A 20 -12.11 9.37 -1.24
N GLU A 21 -13.36 9.29 -0.81
CA GLU A 21 -13.79 8.28 0.17
C GLU A 21 -14.10 6.98 -0.55
N VAL A 22 -13.54 5.87 -0.06
CA VAL A 22 -13.73 4.55 -0.65
C VAL A 22 -14.07 3.53 0.42
N VAL A 23 -14.89 2.55 0.05
CA VAL A 23 -15.14 1.38 0.89
C VAL A 23 -14.04 0.36 0.61
N ILE A 24 -13.30 -0.01 1.64
CA ILE A 24 -12.34 -1.10 1.60
C ILE A 24 -13.11 -2.41 1.67
N LYS A 25 -12.92 -3.26 0.67
CA LYS A 25 -13.42 -4.63 0.67
C LYS A 25 -12.24 -5.57 0.84
N SER A 26 -12.37 -6.50 1.79
CA SER A 26 -11.53 -7.69 1.79
C SER A 26 -11.87 -8.49 0.53
N LEU A 27 -10.87 -8.78 -0.31
CA LEU A 27 -11.05 -9.62 -1.49
C LEU A 27 -11.01 -11.12 -1.15
N GLY A 28 -11.16 -11.47 0.13
CA GLY A 28 -11.14 -12.85 0.61
C GLY A 28 -9.77 -13.49 0.48
N GLU A 29 -9.72 -14.82 0.50
CA GLU A 29 -8.49 -15.63 0.42
C GLU A 29 -7.62 -15.30 -0.80
N PHE A 30 -8.22 -14.77 -1.87
CA PHE A 30 -7.51 -14.40 -3.11
C PHE A 30 -6.44 -13.33 -2.93
N LEU A 31 -6.65 -12.37 -2.02
CA LEU A 31 -5.63 -11.34 -1.72
C LEU A 31 -5.02 -11.47 -0.32
N ALA A 32 -5.47 -12.42 0.49
CA ALA A 32 -4.92 -12.64 1.83
C ALA A 32 -3.39 -12.87 1.83
N ASN A 33 -2.84 -13.36 0.72
CA ASN A 33 -1.42 -13.65 0.57
C ASN A 33 -0.63 -12.58 -0.20
N VAL A 34 -1.27 -11.48 -0.62
CA VAL A 34 -0.56 -10.40 -1.33
C VAL A 34 0.05 -9.46 -0.31
N LYS A 35 1.38 -9.51 -0.20
CA LYS A 35 2.15 -8.64 0.68
C LYS A 35 1.83 -7.17 0.45
N CYS A 36 1.85 -6.39 1.54
CA CYS A 36 1.69 -4.92 1.51
C CYS A 36 0.35 -4.42 0.97
N VAL A 37 -0.69 -5.26 0.91
CA VAL A 37 -2.04 -4.88 0.48
C VAL A 37 -3.01 -5.02 1.63
N ALA A 38 -3.68 -3.92 1.99
CA ALA A 38 -4.70 -3.89 3.03
C ALA A 38 -6.08 -4.35 2.51
N GLY A 39 -6.31 -4.27 1.19
CA GLY A 39 -7.54 -4.69 0.55
C GLY A 39 -7.70 -4.08 -0.84
N ALA A 40 -8.94 -4.04 -1.34
CA ALA A 40 -9.25 -3.36 -2.59
C ALA A 40 -10.61 -2.68 -2.55
N THR A 41 -10.85 -1.83 -3.54
CA THR A 41 -12.15 -1.25 -3.79
C THR A 41 -12.52 -1.40 -5.26
N ILE A 42 -13.80 -1.24 -5.56
CA ILE A 42 -14.32 -1.14 -6.93
C ILE A 42 -14.80 0.30 -7.10
N THR A 43 -14.22 1.03 -8.03
CA THR A 43 -14.57 2.42 -8.32
C THR A 43 -15.90 2.50 -9.07
N GLY A 44 -16.48 3.70 -9.17
CA GLY A 44 -17.76 3.92 -9.87
C GLY A 44 -17.72 3.56 -11.37
N ASP A 45 -16.54 3.54 -11.98
CA ASP A 45 -16.30 3.09 -13.36
C ASP A 45 -15.96 1.58 -13.47
N GLY A 46 -16.13 0.83 -12.38
CA GLY A 46 -15.98 -0.62 -12.34
C GLY A 46 -14.54 -1.13 -12.25
N LYS A 47 -13.54 -0.26 -12.08
CA LYS A 47 -12.15 -0.69 -11.93
C LYS A 47 -11.87 -1.20 -10.53
N VAL A 48 -11.06 -2.25 -10.44
CA VAL A 48 -10.51 -2.72 -9.17
C VAL A 48 -9.27 -1.89 -8.85
N VAL A 49 -9.24 -1.32 -7.64
CA VAL A 49 -8.10 -0.54 -7.13
C VAL A 49 -7.61 -1.18 -5.85
N LEU A 50 -6.31 -1.45 -5.77
CA LEU A 50 -5.67 -1.98 -4.57
C LEU A 50 -5.40 -0.87 -3.56
N ILE A 51 -5.57 -1.19 -2.29
CA ILE A 51 -5.26 -0.31 -1.17
C ILE A 51 -4.00 -0.87 -0.52
N LEU A 52 -2.92 -0.09 -0.58
CA LEU A 52 -1.62 -0.50 -0.07
C LEU A 52 -1.53 -0.26 1.44
N ASP A 53 -0.98 -1.23 2.15
CA ASP A 53 -0.50 -1.03 3.52
C ASP A 53 0.90 -0.41 3.46
N MET A 54 0.97 0.89 3.69
CA MET A 54 2.23 1.63 3.60
C MET A 54 3.20 1.29 4.75
N ALA A 55 2.69 0.86 5.91
CA ALA A 55 3.54 0.48 7.03
C ALA A 55 4.27 -0.83 6.72
N ASP A 56 3.56 -1.81 6.19
CA ASP A 56 4.14 -3.07 5.74
C ASP A 56 5.09 -2.87 4.55
N LEU A 57 4.73 -1.99 3.60
CA LEU A 57 5.60 -1.65 2.48
C LEU A 57 6.96 -1.09 2.95
N VAL A 58 6.94 -0.18 3.92
CA VAL A 58 8.17 0.39 4.49
C VAL A 58 9.01 -0.67 5.21
N ARG A 59 8.38 -1.55 5.98
CA ARG A 59 9.08 -2.64 6.67
C ARG A 59 9.77 -3.59 5.70
N GLU A 60 9.12 -3.95 4.59
CA GLU A 60 9.71 -4.84 3.57
C GLU A 60 10.93 -4.20 2.91
N VAL A 61 10.86 -2.89 2.59
CA VAL A 61 11.99 -2.14 2.02
C VAL A 61 13.15 -2.06 3.02
N GLN A 62 12.89 -1.80 4.30
CA GLN A 62 13.94 -1.76 5.33
C GLN A 62 14.61 -3.12 5.53
N THR A 63 13.83 -4.21 5.56
CA THR A 63 14.35 -5.58 5.73
C THR A 63 15.26 -5.98 4.57
N SER A 64 14.89 -5.63 3.34
CA SER A 64 15.66 -5.96 2.13
C SER A 64 17.03 -5.27 2.09
N THR A 65 17.21 -4.16 2.81
CA THR A 65 18.43 -3.36 2.76
C THR A 65 19.49 -3.85 3.78
N TYR A 66 19.13 -4.71 4.74
CA TYR A 66 20.06 -5.20 5.78
C TYR A 66 20.65 -6.59 5.50
N THR A 67 20.12 -7.36 4.53
CA THR A 67 20.66 -8.70 4.19
C THR A 67 21.93 -8.65 3.32
N GLY A 68 22.40 -7.47 2.88
CA GLY A 68 23.62 -7.31 2.07
C GLY A 68 24.91 -7.02 2.86
N MET A 69 24.89 -7.05 4.19
CA MET A 69 26.04 -6.71 5.04
C MET A 69 26.53 -7.86 5.94
N HIS A 70 26.48 -9.10 5.44
CA HIS A 70 27.26 -10.22 5.97
C HIS A 70 27.95 -10.97 4.84
#